data_AF-A0A933J380-F1
#
_entry.id   AF-A0A933J380-F1
#
_cell.length_a   1.000
_cell.length_b   1.000
_cell.length_c   1.000
_cell.angle_alpha   90.00
_cell.angle_beta   90.00
_cell.angle_gamma   90.00
#
_symmetry.space_group_name_H-M   'P 1'
#
loop_
_entity.id
_entity.type
_entity.pdbx_description
1 polymer ?
#
loop_
_entity_poly.entity_id
_entity_poly.type
_entity_poly.pdbx_seq_one_letter_code
_entity_poly.pdbx_strand_id
1 'polypeptide(L)'
;MTEEARCPRCGKRLVEQATFCPSCGMEFLPHRLRIRCNHCSHRIPAEMLVCPRCGADPRAGRLPIPRVPRRIAKLSAILIGSFLLLCIGWVIFRAITTNALARLVGLSEPASVPTQVIEVIYIVATSVPPAPTLVPTLAPTPIPRTTATTTRRGGPTPTATRRVPTPAPAMYPAPQLIGPLDRTVFAGTGANIVLQWQPVSPIGLRENEWYQISVAYTGRDNKRVQQIGWAKETRWTVPAEWWSDISPESRILQWNLTVIRVEGIDPIGSPNKAPASPPSGTRAFIWN
;
A
#
# COMPACT_ATOMS: atom_id res chain seq x y z
N MET A 1 3.32 39.58 38.39
CA MET A 1 2.05 40.24 38.03
C MET A 1 1.45 39.39 36.92
N THR A 2 0.54 38.48 37.27
CA THR A 2 -0.16 37.64 36.28
C THR A 2 -1.26 38.48 35.65
N GLU A 3 -1.18 38.68 34.34
CA GLU A 3 -2.17 39.46 33.59
C GLU A 3 -3.43 38.61 33.42
N GLU A 4 -4.45 38.89 34.23
CA GLU A 4 -5.72 38.16 34.22
C GLU A 4 -6.45 38.33 32.87
N ALA A 5 -6.45 37.27 32.05
CA ALA A 5 -7.17 37.25 30.79
C ALA A 5 -8.69 37.42 31.01
N ARG A 6 -9.32 38.34 30.26
CA ARG A 6 -10.77 38.59 30.28
C ARG A 6 -11.40 38.26 28.94
N CYS A 7 -12.65 37.79 28.96
CA CYS A 7 -13.39 37.49 27.74
C CYS A 7 -13.72 38.79 26.96
N PRO A 8 -13.35 38.90 25.67
CA PRO A 8 -13.66 40.07 24.84
C PRO A 8 -15.16 40.27 24.56
N ARG A 9 -16.00 39.24 24.72
CA ARG A 9 -17.45 39.36 24.51
C ARG A 9 -18.21 39.84 25.74
N CYS A 10 -17.88 39.32 26.91
CA CYS A 10 -18.67 39.52 28.13
C CYS A 10 -17.88 40.05 29.32
N GLY A 11 -16.59 40.32 29.17
CA GLY A 11 -15.74 40.98 30.17
C GLY A 11 -15.38 40.15 31.42
N LYS A 12 -15.93 38.94 31.57
CA LYS A 12 -15.64 38.07 32.72
C LYS A 12 -14.22 37.52 32.68
N ARG A 13 -13.64 37.33 33.86
CA ARG A 13 -12.30 36.74 34.03
C ARG A 13 -12.30 35.29 33.54
N LEU A 14 -11.27 34.95 32.79
CA LEU A 14 -11.03 33.61 32.28
C LEU A 14 -9.95 32.96 33.13
N VAL A 15 -10.13 31.66 33.38
CA VAL A 15 -9.05 30.83 33.91
C VAL A 15 -8.03 30.65 32.77
N GLU A 16 -6.73 30.77 33.06
CA GLU A 16 -5.68 30.61 32.06
C GLU A 16 -5.90 29.30 31.28
N GLN A 17 -5.93 29.39 29.94
CA GLN A 17 -6.16 28.30 28.97
C GLN A 17 -7.61 27.84 28.70
N ALA A 18 -8.64 28.63 29.06
CA ALA A 18 -10.02 28.31 28.69
C ALA A 18 -10.24 28.31 27.16
N THR A 19 -10.70 27.19 26.58
CA THR A 19 -11.03 27.04 25.14
C THR A 19 -12.38 27.66 24.78
N PHE A 20 -13.25 27.86 25.77
CA PHE A 20 -14.56 28.48 25.63
C PHE A 20 -14.88 29.34 26.85
N CYS A 21 -15.72 30.36 26.66
CA CYS A 21 -16.20 31.19 27.77
C CYS A 21 -17.43 30.53 28.42
N PRO A 22 -17.36 30.11 29.71
CA PRO A 22 -18.47 29.43 30.38
C PRO A 22 -19.68 30.34 30.61
N SER A 23 -19.54 31.66 30.49
CA SER A 23 -20.63 32.61 30.74
C SER A 23 -21.34 33.12 29.50
N CYS A 24 -20.70 33.13 28.33
CA CYS A 24 -21.32 33.63 27.10
C CYS A 24 -21.27 32.64 25.93
N GLY A 25 -20.68 31.47 26.13
CA GLY A 25 -20.56 30.43 25.10
C GLY A 25 -19.68 30.79 23.92
N MET A 26 -18.91 31.89 23.98
CA MET A 26 -17.94 32.23 22.95
C MET A 26 -16.79 31.23 22.97
N GLU A 27 -16.58 30.54 21.85
CA GLU A 27 -15.44 29.67 21.66
C GLU A 27 -14.20 30.50 21.30
N PHE A 28 -13.12 30.32 22.06
CA PHE A 28 -11.83 30.92 21.76
C PHE A 28 -11.12 30.01 20.78
N LEU A 29 -11.43 30.16 19.49
CA LEU A 29 -10.70 29.46 18.45
C LEU A 29 -9.21 29.76 18.64
N PRO A 30 -8.35 28.73 18.80
CA PRO A 30 -6.93 28.95 18.92
C PRO A 30 -6.49 29.78 17.72
N HIS A 31 -5.71 30.84 17.98
CA HIS A 31 -5.15 31.73 16.97
C HIS A 31 -4.86 30.93 15.69
N ARG A 32 -5.50 31.28 14.57
CA ARG A 32 -5.20 30.66 13.27
C ARG A 32 -3.71 30.85 13.01
N LEU A 33 -2.89 29.88 13.39
CA LEU A 33 -1.44 29.97 13.28
C LEU A 33 -1.16 30.18 11.80
N ARG A 34 -0.67 31.36 11.44
CA ARG A 34 -0.25 31.64 10.06
C ARG A 34 1.23 31.34 9.97
N ILE A 35 1.60 30.41 9.10
CA ILE A 35 2.99 30.08 8.80
C ILE A 35 3.44 30.79 7.53
N ARG A 36 4.74 31.03 7.38
CA ARG A 36 5.32 31.46 6.09
C ARG A 36 5.78 30.24 5.32
N CYS A 37 5.45 30.17 4.04
CA CYS A 37 5.95 29.10 3.17
C CYS A 37 7.48 29.20 3.02
N ASN A 38 8.21 28.11 3.25
CA ASN A 38 9.67 28.04 3.11
C ASN A 38 10.16 28.23 1.66
N HIS A 39 9.28 28.08 0.67
CA HIS A 39 9.62 28.16 -0.75
C HIS A 39 9.38 29.54 -1.35
N CYS A 40 8.25 30.19 -1.05
CA CYS A 40 7.87 31.48 -1.65
C CYS A 40 7.64 32.62 -0.63
N SER A 41 7.82 32.37 0.66
CA SER A 41 7.65 33.32 1.78
C SER A 41 6.23 33.90 1.98
N HIS A 42 5.23 33.43 1.22
CA HIS A 42 3.85 33.87 1.38
C HIS A 42 3.26 33.38 2.71
N ARG A 43 2.47 34.24 3.38
CA ARG A 43 1.80 33.89 4.65
C ARG A 43 0.54 33.10 4.35
N ILE A 44 0.46 31.90 4.91
CA ILE A 44 -0.62 30.96 4.70
C ILE A 44 -1.10 30.39 6.04
N PRO A 45 -2.36 29.96 6.17
CA PRO A 45 -2.82 29.25 7.36
C PRO A 45 -2.04 27.94 7.55
N ALA A 46 -1.75 27.59 8.81
CA ALA A 46 -0.93 26.43 9.15
C ALA A 46 -1.52 25.09 8.66
N GLU A 47 -2.83 25.00 8.48
CA GLU A 47 -3.53 23.76 8.10
C GLU A 47 -3.34 23.37 6.63
N MET A 48 -2.84 24.26 5.78
CA MET A 48 -2.67 23.94 4.35
C MET A 48 -1.40 23.14 4.06
N LEU A 49 -1.58 21.99 3.42
CA LEU A 49 -0.53 21.09 2.93
C LEU A 49 0.17 21.62 1.66
N VAL A 50 -0.49 22.51 0.92
CA VAL A 50 0.01 23.05 -0.34
C VAL A 50 -0.09 24.57 -0.31
N CYS A 51 1.01 25.26 -0.63
CA CYS A 51 0.99 26.72 -0.71
C CYS A 51 0.20 27.18 -1.95
N PRO A 52 -0.87 27.98 -1.81
CA PRO A 52 -1.70 28.43 -2.94
C PRO A 52 -0.96 29.34 -3.93
N ARG A 53 0.22 29.86 -3.53
CA ARG A 53 1.01 30.75 -4.38
C ARG A 53 2.06 30.02 -5.21
N CYS A 54 2.67 28.97 -4.69
CA CYS A 54 3.80 28.29 -5.34
C CYS A 54 3.62 26.78 -5.52
N GLY A 55 2.53 26.18 -5.02
CA GLY A 55 2.25 24.75 -5.15
C GLY A 55 3.15 23.82 -4.32
N ALA A 56 4.15 24.35 -3.61
CA ALA A 56 5.04 23.56 -2.76
C ALA A 56 4.45 23.33 -1.37
N ASP A 57 4.83 22.21 -0.74
CA ASP A 57 4.54 21.96 0.67
C ASP A 57 5.25 23.04 1.52
N PRO A 58 4.51 23.86 2.28
CA PRO A 58 5.08 24.92 3.08
C PRO A 58 5.92 24.44 4.26
N ARG A 59 5.73 23.18 4.69
CA ARG A 59 6.40 22.52 5.81
C ARG A 59 7.51 21.56 5.37
N ALA A 60 7.61 21.23 4.08
CA ALA A 60 8.74 20.48 3.56
C ALA A 60 10.05 21.21 3.90
N GLY A 61 10.77 20.66 4.88
CA GLY A 61 12.09 21.14 5.23
C GLY A 61 13.01 20.95 4.04
N ARG A 62 13.89 21.92 3.77
CA ARG A 62 15.09 21.61 2.99
C ARG A 62 15.76 20.45 3.72
N LEU A 63 15.82 19.28 3.08
CA LEU A 63 16.58 18.15 3.61
C LEU A 63 17.93 18.70 4.09
N PRO A 64 18.30 18.47 5.36
CA PRO A 64 19.58 18.93 5.85
C PRO A 64 20.63 18.16 5.05
N ILE A 65 21.19 18.79 4.02
CA ILE A 65 22.35 18.23 3.32
C ILE A 65 23.42 18.16 4.40
N PRO A 66 23.85 16.95 4.84
CA PRO A 66 24.90 16.86 5.83
C PRO A 66 26.11 17.56 5.21
N ARG A 67 26.65 18.57 5.90
CA ARG A 67 27.88 19.24 5.48
C ARG A 67 29.02 18.24 5.63
N VAL A 68 29.20 17.38 4.63
CA VAL A 68 30.30 16.43 4.58
C VAL A 68 31.59 17.27 4.50
N PRO A 69 32.54 17.11 5.43
CA PRO A 69 33.77 17.88 5.39
C PRO A 69 34.51 17.60 4.07
N ARG A 70 35.05 18.65 3.45
CA ARG A 70 35.72 18.58 2.12
C ARG A 70 36.79 17.48 2.02
N ARG A 71 37.40 17.08 3.13
CA ARG A 71 38.37 15.97 3.19
C ARG A 71 37.72 14.60 2.92
N ILE A 72 36.55 14.34 3.49
CA ILE A 72 35.82 13.07 3.30
C ILE A 72 35.27 12.99 1.87
N ALA A 73 34.74 14.09 1.32
CA ALA A 73 34.27 14.13 -0.06
C ALA A 73 35.38 13.90 -1.11
N LYS A 74 36.60 14.39 -0.83
CA LYS A 74 37.77 14.11 -1.70
C LYS A 74 38.21 12.66 -1.59
N LEU A 75 38.26 12.10 -0.37
CA LEU A 75 38.63 10.70 -0.16
C LEU A 75 37.62 9.74 -0.81
N SER A 76 36.32 10.01 -0.69
CA SER A 76 35.30 9.18 -1.34
C SER A 76 35.38 9.27 -2.86
N ALA A 77 35.61 10.45 -3.43
CA ALA A 77 35.80 10.60 -4.87
C ALA A 77 37.03 9.85 -5.40
N ILE A 78 38.15 9.86 -4.66
CA ILE A 78 39.36 9.10 -5.01
C ILE A 78 39.12 7.59 -4.93
N LEU A 79 38.44 7.12 -3.87
CA LEU A 79 38.12 5.70 -3.71
C LEU A 79 37.17 5.21 -4.82
N ILE A 80 36.14 5.99 -5.15
CA ILE A 80 35.21 5.67 -6.25
C ILE A 80 35.96 5.65 -7.59
N GLY A 81 36.81 6.64 -7.86
CA GLY A 81 37.62 6.69 -9.07
C GLY A 81 38.58 5.50 -9.19
N SER A 82 39.26 5.13 -8.11
CA SER A 82 40.15 3.98 -8.05
C SER A 82 39.39 2.66 -8.29
N PHE A 83 38.22 2.50 -7.67
CA PHE A 83 37.37 1.33 -7.88
C PHE A 83 36.88 1.22 -9.33
N LEU A 84 36.44 2.33 -9.93
CA LEU A 84 36.05 2.36 -11.34
C LEU A 84 37.20 1.99 -12.27
N LEU A 85 38.41 2.49 -12.02
CA LEU A 85 39.60 2.12 -12.80
C LEU A 85 39.94 0.62 -12.66
N LEU A 86 39.82 0.06 -11.45
CA LEU A 86 40.00 -1.39 -11.23
C LEU A 86 38.94 -2.21 -11.98
N CYS A 87 37.67 -1.80 -11.95
CA CYS A 87 36.61 -2.47 -12.71
C CYS A 87 36.86 -2.41 -14.22
N ILE A 88 37.24 -1.25 -14.75
CA ILE A 88 37.55 -1.07 -16.17
C ILE A 88 38.75 -1.94 -16.56
N GLY A 89 39.83 -1.92 -15.76
CA GLY A 89 41.00 -2.76 -15.98
C GLY A 89 40.67 -4.25 -15.96
N TRP A 90 39.80 -4.69 -15.04
CA TRP A 90 39.33 -6.08 -14.97
C TRP A 90 38.52 -6.49 -16.20
N VAL A 91 37.63 -5.62 -16.70
CA VAL A 91 36.85 -5.87 -17.92
C VAL A 91 37.77 -5.97 -19.13
N ILE A 92 38.74 -5.06 -19.27
CA ILE A 92 39.72 -5.09 -20.36
C ILE A 92 40.57 -6.36 -20.28
N PHE A 93 41.04 -6.74 -19.10
CA PHE A 93 41.80 -7.97 -18.88
C PHE A 93 41.00 -9.22 -19.26
N ARG A 94 39.72 -9.30 -18.86
CA ARG A 94 38.81 -10.37 -19.27
C ARG A 94 38.59 -10.40 -20.78
N ALA A 95 38.42 -9.24 -21.41
CA ALA A 95 38.25 -9.15 -22.86
C ALA A 95 39.51 -9.59 -23.63
N ILE A 96 40.71 -9.24 -23.15
CA ILE A 96 41.97 -9.64 -23.77
C ILE A 96 42.20 -11.14 -23.56
N THR A 97 42.03 -11.65 -22.34
CA THR A 97 42.26 -13.08 -22.05
C THR A 97 41.32 -14.00 -22.81
N THR A 98 40.04 -13.63 -22.93
CA THR A 98 39.06 -14.40 -23.73
C THR A 98 39.36 -14.34 -25.23
N ASN A 99 39.70 -13.16 -25.78
CA ASN A 99 40.07 -13.03 -27.19
C ASN A 99 41.42 -13.70 -27.52
N ALA A 100 42.40 -13.66 -26.61
CA ALA A 100 43.69 -14.32 -26.79
C ALA A 100 43.56 -15.84 -26.72
N LEU A 101 42.75 -16.38 -25.80
CA LEU A 101 42.43 -17.81 -25.78
C LEU A 101 41.71 -18.24 -27.06
N ALA A 102 40.75 -17.45 -27.55
CA ALA A 102 40.05 -17.73 -28.80
C ALA A 102 40.99 -17.78 -30.02
N ARG A 103 42.03 -16.93 -30.05
CA ARG A 103 43.05 -16.96 -31.12
C ARG A 103 44.06 -18.09 -31.00
N LEU A 104 44.40 -18.53 -29.78
CA LEU A 104 45.36 -19.61 -29.55
C LEU A 104 44.76 -21.01 -29.79
N VAL A 105 43.45 -21.18 -29.57
CA VAL A 105 42.79 -22.49 -29.63
C VAL A 105 42.23 -22.82 -31.02
N GLY A 106 42.23 -21.87 -31.97
CA GLY A 106 41.96 -22.17 -33.39
C GLY A 106 40.58 -22.77 -33.69
N LEU A 107 39.63 -22.74 -32.76
CA LEU A 107 38.26 -23.22 -32.97
C LEU A 107 37.42 -22.11 -33.61
N SER A 108 37.76 -21.74 -34.85
CA SER A 108 36.83 -21.04 -35.74
C SER A 108 35.84 -22.03 -36.32
N GLU A 109 35.06 -22.69 -35.47
CA GLU A 109 33.94 -23.51 -35.91
C GLU A 109 32.73 -23.17 -35.04
N PRO A 110 31.82 -22.30 -35.51
CA PRO A 110 30.59 -22.06 -34.79
C PRO A 110 29.82 -23.37 -34.77
N ALA A 111 29.63 -23.92 -33.58
CA ALA A 111 28.79 -25.10 -33.36
C ALA A 111 27.43 -24.83 -34.02
N SER A 112 27.12 -25.61 -35.06
CA SER A 112 25.82 -25.61 -35.71
C SER A 112 24.76 -25.91 -34.65
N VAL A 113 23.97 -24.89 -34.29
CA VAL A 113 22.85 -25.05 -33.37
C VAL A 113 21.89 -26.07 -34.00
N PRO A 114 21.55 -27.18 -33.32
CA PRO A 114 20.59 -28.12 -33.86
C PRO A 114 19.23 -27.42 -33.97
N THR A 115 18.76 -27.26 -35.20
CA THR A 115 17.41 -26.78 -35.50
C THR A 115 16.41 -27.78 -34.94
N GLN A 116 15.88 -27.53 -33.74
CA GLN A 116 14.75 -28.31 -33.24
C GLN A 116 13.53 -27.95 -34.10
N VAL A 117 13.07 -28.93 -34.87
CA VAL A 117 11.83 -28.87 -35.64
C VAL A 117 10.68 -28.85 -34.64
N ILE A 118 10.05 -27.69 -34.47
CA ILE A 118 8.83 -27.54 -33.66
C ILE A 118 7.67 -28.10 -34.50
N GLU A 119 7.25 -29.32 -34.19
CA GLU A 119 6.04 -29.91 -34.79
C GLU A 119 4.81 -29.33 -34.09
N VAL A 120 4.14 -28.39 -34.77
CA VAL A 120 2.92 -27.73 -34.26
C VAL A 120 1.74 -28.67 -34.47
N ILE A 121 1.36 -29.42 -33.43
CA ILE A 121 0.13 -30.21 -33.41
C ILE A 121 -1.04 -29.27 -33.09
N TYR A 122 -1.80 -28.88 -34.11
CA TYR A 122 -3.07 -28.18 -33.92
C TYR A 122 -4.20 -29.19 -33.68
N ILE A 123 -4.66 -29.28 -32.43
CA ILE A 123 -5.92 -29.95 -32.10
C ILE A 123 -7.08 -29.07 -32.57
N VAL A 124 -7.71 -29.46 -33.67
CA VAL A 124 -8.94 -28.83 -34.17
C VAL A 124 -10.07 -29.19 -33.22
N ALA A 125 -10.58 -28.20 -32.48
CA ALA A 125 -11.77 -28.37 -31.65
C ALA A 125 -13.00 -28.57 -32.55
N THR A 126 -13.51 -29.80 -32.62
CA THR A 126 -14.85 -30.08 -33.14
C THR A 126 -15.88 -29.34 -32.30
N SER A 127 -16.65 -28.43 -32.94
CA SER A 127 -17.74 -27.72 -32.30
C SER A 127 -18.82 -28.69 -31.81
N VAL A 128 -19.14 -28.61 -30.53
CA VAL A 128 -20.20 -29.38 -29.87
C VAL A 128 -21.55 -29.13 -30.58
N PRO A 129 -22.33 -30.17 -30.91
CA PRO A 129 -23.64 -30.00 -31.55
C PRO A 129 -24.60 -29.20 -30.65
N PRO A 130 -25.48 -28.37 -31.22
CA PRO A 130 -26.43 -27.59 -30.44
C PRO A 130 -27.39 -28.52 -29.70
N ALA A 131 -27.48 -28.33 -28.37
CA ALA A 131 -28.46 -28.99 -27.53
C ALA A 131 -29.88 -28.72 -28.05
N PRO A 132 -30.82 -29.68 -27.94
CA PRO A 132 -32.17 -29.51 -28.44
C PRO A 132 -32.85 -28.34 -27.72
N THR A 133 -33.29 -27.38 -28.53
CA THR A 133 -34.12 -26.24 -28.13
C THR A 133 -35.42 -26.74 -27.52
N LEU A 134 -35.60 -26.52 -26.21
CA LEU A 134 -36.90 -26.74 -25.56
C LEU A 134 -37.87 -25.70 -26.10
N VAL A 135 -38.92 -26.19 -26.78
CA VAL A 135 -40.06 -25.42 -27.28
C VAL A 135 -40.78 -24.75 -26.11
N PRO A 136 -41.18 -23.47 -26.21
CA PRO A 136 -41.84 -22.75 -25.14
C PRO A 136 -43.27 -23.26 -24.91
N THR A 137 -43.55 -23.77 -23.70
CA THR A 137 -44.92 -23.99 -23.22
C THR A 137 -45.54 -22.64 -22.87
N LEU A 138 -46.53 -22.24 -23.66
CA LEU A 138 -47.38 -21.07 -23.43
C LEU A 138 -48.07 -21.18 -22.06
N ALA A 139 -47.72 -20.29 -21.14
CA ALA A 139 -48.45 -20.09 -19.90
C ALA A 139 -49.70 -19.22 -20.17
N PRO A 140 -50.88 -19.56 -19.64
CA PRO A 140 -52.11 -18.83 -19.92
C PRO A 140 -52.11 -17.42 -19.32
N THR A 141 -52.57 -16.49 -20.14
CA THR A 141 -52.88 -15.09 -19.87
C THR A 141 -53.78 -14.92 -18.63
N PRO A 142 -53.39 -14.13 -17.61
CA PRO A 142 -54.32 -13.70 -16.57
C PRO A 142 -55.23 -12.58 -17.09
N ILE A 143 -56.54 -12.83 -16.93
CA ILE A 143 -57.69 -11.98 -17.25
C ILE A 143 -57.67 -10.70 -16.37
N PRO A 144 -58.03 -9.51 -16.90
CA PRO A 144 -58.16 -8.31 -16.09
C PRO A 144 -59.42 -8.38 -15.22
N ARG A 145 -59.28 -8.20 -13.90
CA ARG A 145 -60.41 -8.05 -12.98
C ARG A 145 -60.51 -6.59 -12.53
N THR A 146 -61.65 -5.99 -12.85
CA THR A 146 -62.08 -4.64 -12.50
C THR A 146 -62.59 -4.54 -11.06
N THR A 147 -62.34 -3.38 -10.43
CA THR A 147 -63.15 -2.74 -9.35
C THR A 147 -63.04 -3.38 -7.95
N ALA A 148 -62.87 -2.67 -6.82
CA ALA A 148 -63.47 -1.40 -6.42
C ALA A 148 -62.59 -0.52 -5.51
N THR A 149 -62.81 0.78 -5.66
CA THR A 149 -62.39 1.88 -4.80
C THR A 149 -63.08 1.81 -3.43
N THR A 150 -62.31 1.89 -2.35
CA THR A 150 -62.81 2.36 -1.04
C THR A 150 -61.96 3.52 -0.57
N THR A 151 -62.55 4.71 -0.66
CA THR A 151 -62.08 5.96 -0.06
C THR A 151 -62.07 5.81 1.46
N ARG A 152 -60.90 5.88 2.10
CA ARG A 152 -60.80 6.14 3.54
C ARG A 152 -59.99 7.41 3.78
N ARG A 153 -60.71 8.46 4.15
CA ARG A 153 -60.21 9.72 4.71
C ARG A 153 -59.86 9.49 6.19
N GLY A 154 -58.62 9.78 6.54
CA GLY A 154 -58.10 9.93 7.91
C GLY A 154 -56.68 10.46 7.78
N GLY A 155 -56.46 11.77 7.90
CA GLY A 155 -56.09 12.40 9.17
C GLY A 155 -54.56 12.63 9.16
N PRO A 156 -54.04 13.87 9.22
CA PRO A 156 -52.61 14.12 9.14
C PRO A 156 -51.95 13.72 10.47
N THR A 157 -51.27 12.57 10.49
CA THR A 157 -50.35 12.22 11.57
C THR A 157 -48.95 12.70 11.17
N PRO A 158 -48.24 13.49 12.00
CA PRO A 158 -46.89 13.94 11.69
C PRO A 158 -45.97 12.73 11.55
N THR A 159 -45.49 12.50 10.34
CA THR A 159 -44.44 11.53 10.07
C THR A 159 -43.19 11.99 10.81
N ALA A 160 -42.91 11.37 11.95
CA ALA A 160 -41.60 11.46 12.58
C ALA A 160 -40.59 10.91 11.58
N THR A 161 -39.79 11.78 10.99
CA THR A 161 -38.65 11.44 10.14
C THR A 161 -37.68 10.62 10.97
N ARG A 162 -37.87 9.29 10.98
CA ARG A 162 -36.89 8.34 11.50
C ARG A 162 -35.63 8.59 10.69
N ARG A 163 -34.64 9.23 11.31
CA ARG A 163 -33.29 9.28 10.76
C ARG A 163 -32.91 7.84 10.47
N VAL A 164 -32.77 7.52 9.18
CA VAL A 164 -32.02 6.34 8.76
C VAL A 164 -30.67 6.49 9.45
N PRO A 165 -30.25 5.57 10.33
CA PRO A 165 -28.89 5.61 10.84
C PRO A 165 -27.99 5.51 9.61
N THR A 166 -27.21 6.56 9.37
CA THR A 166 -26.12 6.53 8.39
C THR A 166 -25.37 5.22 8.61
N PRO A 167 -25.34 4.28 7.64
CA PRO A 167 -24.69 3.01 7.85
C PRO A 167 -23.25 3.28 8.28
N ALA A 168 -22.86 2.77 9.45
CA ALA A 168 -21.45 2.72 9.81
C ALA A 168 -20.71 2.08 8.63
N PRO A 169 -19.54 2.61 8.22
CA PRO A 169 -18.82 2.07 7.07
C PRO A 169 -18.59 0.57 7.31
N ALA A 170 -19.17 -0.27 6.44
CA ALA A 170 -19.07 -1.71 6.57
C ALA A 170 -17.60 -2.12 6.59
N MET A 171 -17.15 -2.71 7.71
CA MET A 171 -15.83 -3.31 7.80
C MET A 171 -15.80 -4.58 6.95
N TYR A 172 -14.69 -4.82 6.27
CA TYR A 172 -14.45 -6.09 5.60
C TYR A 172 -14.27 -7.21 6.63
N PRO A 173 -14.58 -8.47 6.26
CA PRO A 173 -14.16 -9.62 7.07
C PRO A 173 -12.64 -9.70 7.13
N ALA A 174 -12.12 -10.43 8.13
CA ALA A 174 -10.69 -10.72 8.22
C ALA A 174 -10.20 -11.46 6.95
N PRO A 175 -9.07 -11.05 6.34
CA PRO A 175 -8.53 -11.74 5.17
C PRO A 175 -8.24 -13.22 5.47
N GLN A 176 -8.63 -14.12 4.56
CA GLN A 176 -8.34 -15.55 4.70
C GLN A 176 -7.07 -15.92 3.96
N LEU A 177 -6.10 -16.51 4.67
CA LEU A 177 -4.80 -16.86 4.10
C LEU A 177 -4.89 -18.17 3.31
N ILE A 178 -4.36 -18.20 2.08
CA ILE A 178 -4.36 -19.37 1.20
C ILE A 178 -3.00 -20.07 1.26
N GLY A 179 -1.92 -19.32 1.01
CA GLY A 179 -0.56 -19.87 0.89
C GLY A 179 0.51 -18.86 1.29
N PRO A 180 1.71 -19.30 1.73
CA PRO A 180 2.12 -20.69 1.96
C PRO A 180 1.31 -21.37 3.08
N LEU A 181 1.26 -22.70 3.07
CA LEU A 181 0.72 -23.46 4.21
C LEU A 181 1.57 -23.20 5.45
N ASP A 182 0.98 -23.37 6.63
CA ASP A 182 1.70 -23.12 7.87
C ASP A 182 2.95 -24.02 7.96
N ARG A 183 4.09 -23.39 8.26
CA ARG A 183 5.42 -24.00 8.36
C ARG A 183 5.93 -24.65 7.06
N THR A 184 5.46 -24.21 5.90
CA THR A 184 6.06 -24.59 4.62
C THR A 184 7.55 -24.21 4.60
N VAL A 185 8.40 -25.10 4.12
CA VAL A 185 9.86 -24.88 4.04
C VAL A 185 10.23 -24.48 2.62
N PHE A 186 10.94 -23.36 2.49
CA PHE A 186 11.59 -22.89 1.27
C PHE A 186 13.10 -22.98 1.45
N ALA A 187 13.84 -23.25 0.38
CA ALA A 187 15.28 -23.40 0.43
C ALA A 187 15.98 -22.52 -0.61
N GLY A 188 17.11 -21.94 -0.21
CA GLY A 188 17.99 -21.15 -1.05
C GLY A 188 17.62 -19.66 -1.13
N THR A 189 18.63 -18.87 -1.50
CA THR A 189 18.52 -17.41 -1.68
C THR A 189 17.59 -17.02 -2.83
N GLY A 190 17.42 -17.90 -3.82
CA GLY A 190 16.58 -17.71 -5.00
C GLY A 190 15.14 -18.23 -4.83
N ALA A 191 14.71 -18.60 -3.62
CA ALA A 191 13.35 -19.08 -3.40
C ALA A 191 12.32 -17.99 -3.74
N ASN A 192 11.40 -18.30 -4.65
CA ASN A 192 10.30 -17.41 -4.97
C ASN A 192 9.13 -17.67 -4.01
N ILE A 193 9.07 -16.91 -2.92
CA ILE A 193 8.05 -17.08 -1.88
C ILE A 193 6.91 -16.08 -2.12
N VAL A 194 5.75 -16.60 -2.52
CA VAL A 194 4.56 -15.80 -2.80
C VAL A 194 3.53 -16.03 -1.69
N LEU A 195 3.15 -14.96 -1.00
CA LEU A 195 2.05 -14.94 -0.05
C LEU A 195 0.75 -14.73 -0.82
N GLN A 196 -0.25 -15.55 -0.57
CA GLN A 196 -1.55 -15.55 -1.25
C GLN A 196 -2.69 -15.61 -0.24
N TRP A 197 -3.76 -14.88 -0.52
CA TRP A 197 -4.95 -14.81 0.33
C TRP A 197 -6.21 -14.68 -0.52
N GLN A 198 -7.37 -14.93 0.09
CA GLN A 198 -8.66 -14.78 -0.54
C GLN A 198 -9.03 -13.27 -0.60
N PRO A 199 -9.60 -12.78 -1.71
CA PRO A 199 -10.11 -11.42 -1.77
C PRO A 199 -11.21 -11.19 -0.72
N VAL A 200 -11.13 -10.08 0.02
CA VAL A 200 -12.14 -9.72 1.04
C VAL A 200 -13.46 -9.20 0.45
N SER A 201 -13.47 -8.89 -0.84
CA SER A 201 -14.59 -8.30 -1.57
C SER A 201 -14.63 -8.88 -2.99
N PRO A 202 -15.80 -9.28 -3.52
CA PRO A 202 -15.94 -9.76 -4.89
C PRO A 202 -15.58 -8.69 -5.94
N ILE A 203 -15.76 -7.42 -5.60
CA ILE A 203 -15.51 -6.27 -6.47
C ILE A 203 -14.07 -5.73 -6.29
N GLY A 204 -13.30 -6.30 -5.37
CA GLY A 204 -11.97 -5.83 -4.99
C GLY A 204 -12.00 -4.71 -3.94
N LEU A 205 -10.82 -4.17 -3.65
CA LEU A 205 -10.62 -3.04 -2.72
C LEU A 205 -10.87 -1.71 -3.41
N ARG A 206 -11.27 -0.69 -2.64
CA ARG A 206 -11.39 0.68 -3.16
C ARG A 206 -10.01 1.27 -3.49
N GLU A 207 -10.00 2.37 -4.23
CA GLU A 207 -8.76 3.08 -4.63
C GLU A 207 -7.92 3.53 -3.42
N ASN A 208 -8.54 3.90 -2.32
CA ASN A 208 -7.87 4.31 -1.09
C ASN A 208 -7.70 3.16 -0.06
N GLU A 209 -7.89 1.91 -0.47
CA GLU A 209 -7.80 0.73 0.42
C GLU A 209 -6.73 -0.25 -0.02
N TRP A 210 -5.94 -0.76 0.93
CA TRP A 210 -4.78 -1.60 0.64
C TRP A 210 -4.74 -2.79 1.56
N TYR A 211 -4.23 -3.92 1.06
CA TYR A 211 -3.78 -5.00 1.94
C TYR A 211 -2.45 -4.56 2.56
N GLN A 212 -2.42 -4.44 3.88
CA GLN A 212 -1.20 -4.30 4.65
C GLN A 212 -0.71 -5.70 5.03
N ILE A 213 0.42 -6.10 4.47
CA ILE A 213 1.10 -7.36 4.78
C ILE A 213 2.10 -7.04 5.87
N SER A 214 1.96 -7.64 7.05
CA SER A 214 2.99 -7.55 8.08
C SER A 214 3.74 -8.86 8.17
N VAL A 215 5.06 -8.80 8.07
CA VAL A 215 5.95 -9.95 8.19
C VAL A 215 6.89 -9.71 9.35
N ALA A 216 6.86 -10.60 10.34
CA ALA A 216 7.75 -10.58 11.50
C ALA A 216 8.75 -11.73 11.43
N TYR A 217 10.02 -11.42 11.65
CA TYR A 217 11.10 -12.39 11.69
C TYR A 217 12.18 -11.97 12.69
N THR A 218 13.11 -12.87 13.00
CA THR A 218 14.28 -12.54 13.81
C THR A 218 15.41 -12.09 12.90
N GLY A 219 15.89 -10.87 13.07
CA GLY A 219 17.05 -10.34 12.33
C GLY A 219 18.37 -10.96 12.80
N ARG A 220 19.45 -10.79 12.01
CA ARG A 220 20.80 -11.26 12.38
C ARG A 220 21.33 -10.74 13.71
N ASP A 221 20.85 -9.61 14.18
CA ASP A 221 21.15 -9.04 15.49
C ASP A 221 20.33 -9.69 16.63
N ASN A 222 19.61 -10.77 16.32
CA ASN A 222 18.71 -11.50 17.20
C ASN A 222 17.52 -10.68 17.74
N LYS A 223 17.20 -9.54 17.10
CA LYS A 223 16.02 -8.75 17.44
C LYS A 223 14.84 -9.14 16.56
N ARG A 224 13.63 -8.94 17.09
CA ARG A 224 12.40 -9.10 16.31
C ARG A 224 12.26 -7.91 15.38
N VAL A 225 12.26 -8.18 14.07
CA VAL A 225 12.03 -7.21 13.02
C VAL A 225 10.62 -7.40 12.48
N GLN A 226 9.90 -6.29 12.27
CA GLN A 226 8.59 -6.29 11.63
C GLN A 226 8.67 -5.44 10.37
N GLN A 227 8.50 -6.09 9.22
CA GLN A 227 8.42 -5.45 7.92
C GLN A 227 6.97 -5.31 7.49
N ILE A 228 6.68 -4.26 6.72
CA ILE A 228 5.36 -3.97 6.20
C ILE A 228 5.44 -3.84 4.68
N GLY A 229 4.64 -4.66 4.00
CA GLY A 229 4.36 -4.54 2.58
C GLY A 229 2.93 -4.06 2.33
N TRP A 230 2.69 -3.54 1.13
CA TRP A 230 1.36 -3.13 0.68
C TRP A 230 1.06 -3.73 -0.69
N ALA A 231 -0.16 -4.20 -0.89
CA ALA A 231 -0.62 -4.72 -2.18
C ALA A 231 -2.09 -4.37 -2.44
N LYS A 232 -2.44 -4.20 -3.72
CA LYS A 232 -3.84 -4.18 -4.19
C LYS A 232 -4.32 -5.57 -4.60
N GLU A 233 -3.42 -6.34 -5.18
CA GLU A 233 -3.67 -7.73 -5.57
C GLU A 233 -3.71 -8.65 -4.36
N THR A 234 -4.26 -9.85 -4.53
CA THR A 234 -4.35 -10.89 -3.49
C THR A 234 -3.11 -11.78 -3.41
N ARG A 235 -1.97 -11.24 -3.86
CA ARG A 235 -0.67 -11.88 -3.83
C ARG A 235 0.42 -10.85 -3.56
N TRP A 236 1.47 -11.27 -2.87
CA TRP A 236 2.63 -10.45 -2.61
C TRP A 236 3.88 -11.32 -2.51
N THR A 237 4.96 -10.91 -3.16
CA THR A 237 6.21 -11.68 -3.20
C THR A 237 7.13 -11.17 -2.10
N VAL A 238 7.63 -12.10 -1.27
CA VAL A 238 8.62 -11.78 -0.25
C VAL A 238 9.93 -11.38 -0.96
N PRO A 239 10.52 -10.21 -0.67
CA PRO A 239 11.74 -9.78 -1.33
C PRO A 239 12.93 -10.70 -1.01
N ALA A 240 13.69 -11.06 -2.05
CA ALA A 240 14.80 -12.01 -1.93
C ALA A 240 15.93 -11.47 -1.03
N GLU A 241 16.10 -10.16 -0.96
CA GLU A 241 17.10 -9.48 -0.14
C GLU A 241 16.94 -9.76 1.36
N TRP A 242 15.72 -10.01 1.83
CA TRP A 242 15.45 -10.30 3.24
C TRP A 242 16.13 -11.60 3.69
N TRP A 243 16.46 -12.51 2.76
CA TRP A 243 17.22 -13.72 3.03
C TRP A 243 18.45 -13.45 3.91
N SER A 244 19.17 -12.39 3.54
CA SER A 244 20.40 -12.00 4.21
C SER A 244 20.12 -11.35 5.55
N ASP A 245 18.98 -10.69 5.74
CA ASP A 245 18.70 -9.95 6.99
C ASP A 245 18.22 -10.86 8.13
N ILE A 246 17.65 -12.02 7.78
CA ILE A 246 17.11 -13.01 8.73
C ILE A 246 18.26 -13.75 9.44
N SER A 247 18.06 -14.02 10.73
CA SER A 247 18.99 -14.80 11.55
C SER A 247 19.16 -16.23 11.01
N PRO A 248 20.39 -16.75 10.90
CA PRO A 248 20.62 -18.15 10.54
C PRO A 248 20.06 -19.13 11.59
N GLU A 249 19.94 -18.70 12.85
CA GLU A 249 19.44 -19.51 13.97
C GLU A 249 17.90 -19.58 14.01
N SER A 250 17.21 -18.63 13.39
CA SER A 250 15.75 -18.52 13.40
C SER A 250 15.23 -18.11 12.03
N ARG A 251 15.02 -19.12 11.19
CA ARG A 251 14.54 -19.04 9.81
C ARG A 251 13.01 -19.01 9.67
N ILE A 252 12.30 -18.72 10.76
CA ILE A 252 10.83 -18.71 10.79
C ILE A 252 10.33 -17.29 10.56
N LEU A 253 9.50 -17.10 9.54
CA LEU A 253 8.84 -15.84 9.22
C LEU A 253 7.35 -16.00 9.48
N GLN A 254 6.80 -15.11 10.32
CA GLN A 254 5.38 -15.05 10.62
C GLN A 254 4.76 -13.89 9.85
N TRP A 255 3.57 -14.09 9.29
CA TRP A 255 2.89 -13.05 8.54
C TRP A 255 1.39 -13.04 8.78
N ASN A 256 0.81 -11.85 8.68
CA ASN A 256 -0.61 -11.61 8.71
C ASN A 256 -0.99 -10.45 7.78
N LEU A 257 -2.29 -10.29 7.54
CA LEU A 257 -2.85 -9.26 6.69
C LEU A 257 -3.92 -8.46 7.42
N THR A 258 -3.94 -7.17 7.14
CA THR A 258 -5.03 -6.28 7.54
C THR A 258 -5.40 -5.40 6.35
N VAL A 259 -6.68 -5.20 6.07
CA VAL A 259 -7.09 -4.18 5.10
C VAL A 259 -7.04 -2.83 5.79
N ILE A 260 -6.34 -1.88 5.20
CA ILE A 260 -6.25 -0.51 5.68
C ILE A 260 -6.87 0.45 4.68
N ARG A 261 -7.45 1.53 5.18
CA ARG A 261 -7.88 2.70 4.41
C ARG A 261 -6.90 3.84 4.67
N VAL A 262 -6.44 4.46 3.61
CA VAL A 262 -5.46 5.55 3.65
C VAL A 262 -6.10 6.87 3.23
N GLU A 263 -5.56 7.97 3.73
CA GLU A 263 -5.93 9.31 3.29
C GLU A 263 -5.02 9.70 2.12
N GLY A 264 -5.58 9.79 0.91
CA GLY A 264 -4.81 10.01 -0.31
C GLY A 264 -4.74 8.77 -1.20
N ILE A 265 -3.71 8.73 -2.06
CA ILE A 265 -3.60 7.74 -3.14
C ILE A 265 -2.61 6.62 -2.75
N ASP A 266 -1.62 6.90 -1.91
CA ASP A 266 -0.54 5.99 -1.58
C ASP A 266 -0.43 5.70 -0.07
N PRO A 267 -0.18 4.43 0.31
CA PRO A 267 -0.06 4.05 1.71
C PRO A 267 1.28 4.46 2.30
N ILE A 268 2.31 4.76 1.50
CA ILE A 268 3.64 5.11 2.03
C ILE A 268 3.63 6.54 2.59
N GLY A 269 3.06 7.50 1.86
CA GLY A 269 2.96 8.90 2.29
C GLY A 269 1.81 9.21 3.25
N SER A 270 0.83 8.32 3.41
CA SER A 270 -0.35 8.60 4.23
C SER A 270 -0.04 8.59 5.73
N PRO A 271 -0.25 9.72 6.45
CA PRO A 271 -0.06 9.80 7.90
C PRO A 271 -1.13 9.02 8.67
N ASN A 272 -2.32 8.87 8.08
CA ASN A 272 -3.44 8.18 8.67
C ASN A 272 -3.71 6.87 7.93
N LYS A 273 -3.69 5.75 8.66
CA LYS A 273 -3.97 4.40 8.14
C LYS A 273 -5.02 3.77 9.04
N ALA A 274 -6.29 3.93 8.69
CA ALA A 274 -7.39 3.39 9.47
C ALA A 274 -7.61 1.91 9.12
N PRO A 275 -7.74 1.00 10.09
CA PRO A 275 -8.09 -0.38 9.79
C PRO A 275 -9.50 -0.46 9.19
N ALA A 276 -9.61 -1.10 8.04
CA ALA A 276 -10.86 -1.38 7.34
C ALA A 276 -11.32 -2.85 7.50
N SER A 277 -10.47 -3.70 8.09
CA SER A 277 -10.79 -5.06 8.53
C SER A 277 -10.10 -5.39 9.85
N PRO A 278 -10.54 -6.43 10.58
CA PRO A 278 -9.70 -7.11 11.56
C PRO A 278 -8.46 -7.73 10.89
N PRO A 279 -7.38 -8.00 11.65
CA PRO A 279 -6.24 -8.76 11.15
C PRO A 279 -6.64 -10.20 10.83
N SER A 280 -6.00 -10.81 9.85
CA SER A 280 -6.09 -12.23 9.56
C SER A 280 -5.53 -13.06 10.73
N GLY A 281 -5.76 -14.37 10.69
CA GLY A 281 -4.91 -15.30 11.42
C GLY A 281 -3.44 -15.14 11.01
N THR A 282 -2.52 -15.53 11.88
CA THR A 282 -1.08 -15.52 11.59
C THR A 282 -0.69 -16.86 10.97
N ARG A 283 0.09 -16.82 9.89
CA ARG A 283 0.76 -18.00 9.32
C ARG A 283 2.26 -17.87 9.42
N ALA A 284 2.96 -19.00 9.47
CA ALA A 284 4.41 -19.05 9.42
C ALA A 284 4.90 -19.80 8.19
N PHE A 285 6.09 -19.46 7.71
CA PHE A 285 6.87 -20.30 6.80
C PHE A 285 8.33 -20.28 7.22
N ILE A 286 9.08 -21.28 6.77
CA ILE A 286 10.51 -21.45 7.07
C ILE A 286 11.27 -21.18 5.78
N TRP A 287 12.35 -20.42 5.85
CA TRP A 287 13.20 -20.14 4.70
C TRP A 287 14.65 -20.49 5.05
N ASN A 288 15.22 -21.52 4.44
CA ASN A 288 16.52 -22.14 4.75
C ASN A 288 17.58 -21.93 3.67
#